data_AF-A0A7W7W6U7-F1
#
_entry.id   AF-A0A7W7W6U7-F1
#
_cell.length_a   1.000
_cell.length_b   1.000
_cell.length_c   1.000
_cell.angle_alpha   90.00
_cell.angle_beta   90.00
_cell.angle_gamma   90.00
#
_symmetry.space_group_name_H-M   'P 1'
#
loop_
_entity.id
_entity.type
_entity.pdbx_description
1 polymer ?
#
loop_
_entity_poly.entity_id
_entity_poly.type
_entity_poly.pdbx_seq_one_letter_code
_entity_poly.pdbx_strand_id
1 'polypeptide(L)' 'MPGCTVKHDEQSVATFCCTGNGGQRWTFDDTWSIGKKTAWLRSKNLLGAAYETAGHTSVLTR' A
#
# COMPACT_ATOMS: atom_id res chain seq x y z
N MET A 1 -10.52 -2.94 -7.84
CA MET A 1 -11.22 -4.20 -8.18
C MET A 1 -12.69 -4.06 -7.85
N PRO A 2 -13.62 -4.62 -8.64
CA PRO A 2 -15.05 -4.61 -8.29
C PRO A 2 -15.30 -5.30 -6.94
N GLY A 3 -16.11 -4.68 -6.08
CA GLY A 3 -16.45 -5.22 -4.75
C GLY A 3 -15.34 -5.16 -3.69
N CYS A 4 -14.19 -4.56 -4.00
CA CYS A 4 -13.07 -4.39 -3.08
C CYS A 4 -13.18 -3.03 -2.37
N THR A 5 -13.61 -3.05 -1.11
CA THR A 5 -13.50 -1.88 -0.22
C THR A 5 -12.10 -1.87 0.39
N VAL A 6 -11.31 -0.85 0.06
CA VAL A 6 -9.95 -0.67 0.58
C VAL A 6 -10.00 -0.42 2.08
N LYS A 7 -9.16 -1.12 2.82
CA LYS A 7 -8.98 -0.98 4.27
C LYS A 7 -7.50 -0.82 4.59
N HIS A 8 -7.26 -0.08 5.67
CA HIS A 8 -5.93 0.16 6.23
C HIS A 8 -5.85 -0.47 7.61
N ASP A 9 -4.82 -1.29 7.81
CA ASP A 9 -4.43 -1.74 9.14
C ASP A 9 -3.27 -0.87 9.63
N GLU A 10 -3.54 -0.05 10.65
CA GLU A 10 -2.56 0.87 11.21
C GLU A 10 -1.44 0.17 11.97
N GLN A 11 -1.71 -1.00 12.56
CA GLN A 11 -0.72 -1.72 13.34
C GLN A 11 0.37 -2.30 12.43
N SER A 12 -0.03 -2.85 11.29
CA SER A 12 0.89 -3.44 10.31
C SER A 12 1.32 -2.48 9.19
N VAL A 13 0.69 -1.30 9.08
CA VAL A 13 0.90 -0.34 7.98
C VAL A 13 0.69 -1.03 6.62
N ALA A 14 -0.42 -1.76 6.52
CA ALA A 14 -0.78 -2.52 5.33
C ALA A 14 -2.12 -2.08 4.76
N THR A 15 -2.19 -2.07 3.43
CA THR A 15 -3.42 -1.82 2.67
C THR A 15 -3.93 -3.15 2.12
N PHE A 16 -5.22 -3.42 2.30
CA PHE A 16 -5.83 -4.65 1.83
C PHE A 16 -7.29 -4.45 1.43
N CYS A 17 -7.82 -5.39 0.66
CA CYS A 17 -9.25 -5.49 0.44
C CYS A 17 -9.71 -6.92 0.21
N CYS A 18 -10.99 -7.15 0.48
CA CYS A 18 -11.67 -8.43 0.25
C CYS A 18 -12.88 -8.17 -0.64
N THR A 19 -13.09 -9.01 -1.67
CA THR A 19 -14.22 -8.86 -2.62
C THR A 19 -15.51 -9.55 -2.15
N GLY A 20 -15.79 -9.54 -0.85
CA GLY A 20 -16.98 -10.19 -0.24
C GLY A 20 -16.71 -11.58 0.38
N ASN A 21 -17.77 -12.23 0.86
CA ASN A 21 -17.70 -13.51 1.57
C ASN A 21 -17.34 -14.65 0.60
N GLY A 22 -16.23 -15.35 0.83
CA GLY A 22 -15.67 -16.32 -0.13
C GLY A 22 -14.96 -15.69 -1.34
N GLY A 23 -14.80 -14.37 -1.36
CA GLY A 23 -14.13 -13.64 -2.44
C GLY A 23 -12.60 -13.64 -2.35
N GLN A 24 -11.97 -12.96 -3.29
CA GLN A 24 -10.51 -12.80 -3.32
C GLN A 24 -10.05 -11.83 -2.23
N ARG A 25 -8.87 -12.11 -1.69
CA ARG A 25 -8.16 -11.22 -0.76
C ARG A 25 -6.94 -10.66 -1.45
N TRP A 26 -6.80 -9.35 -1.40
CA TRP A 26 -5.70 -8.64 -2.01
C TRP A 26 -5.01 -7.79 -0.96
N THR A 27 -3.69 -7.87 -0.90
CA THR A 27 -2.84 -6.96 -0.15
C THR A 27 -1.97 -6.22 -1.15
N PHE A 28 -1.78 -4.92 -0.94
CA PHE A 28 -1.01 -4.07 -1.82
C PHE A 28 -0.53 -2.83 -1.06
N ASP A 29 0.32 -2.04 -1.70
CA ASP A 29 0.72 -0.74 -1.20
C ASP A 29 0.00 0.37 -1.98
N ASP A 30 -0.49 1.38 -1.26
CA ASP A 30 -1.13 2.58 -1.81
C ASP A 30 -0.44 3.84 -1.28
N THR A 31 -0.96 5.02 -1.64
CA THR A 31 -0.38 6.30 -1.20
C THR A 31 -0.29 6.42 0.33
N TRP A 32 -1.23 5.82 1.07
CA TRP A 32 -1.23 5.83 2.53
C TRP A 32 -0.12 4.97 3.11
N SER A 33 -0.02 3.70 2.70
CA SER A 33 0.99 2.79 3.27
C SER A 33 2.40 3.19 2.86
N ILE A 34 2.58 3.65 1.62
CA ILE A 34 3.86 4.19 1.12
C ILE A 34 4.26 5.43 1.92
N GLY A 35 3.33 6.38 2.11
CA GLY A 35 3.61 7.61 2.88
C GLY A 35 4.09 7.31 4.30
N LYS A 36 3.42 6.38 5.01
CA LYS A 36 3.86 5.95 6.35
C LYS A 36 5.22 5.24 6.34
N LYS A 37 5.47 4.36 5.36
CA LYS A 37 6.77 3.68 5.20
C LYS A 37 7.90 4.66 4.90
N THR A 38 7.67 5.66 4.03
CA THR A 38 8.65 6.71 3.73
C THR A 38 8.96 7.57 4.96
N ALA A 39 7.95 7.93 5.75
CA ALA A 39 8.17 8.64 7.02
C ALA A 39 9.03 7.81 7.99
N TRP A 40 8.77 6.51 8.08
CA TRP A 40 9.56 5.59 8.90
C TRP A 40 11.01 5.49 8.40
N LEU A 41 11.24 5.32 7.09
CA LEU A 41 12.59 5.28 6.50
C LEU A 41 13.38 6.57 6.81
N ARG A 42 12.74 7.74 6.70
CA ARG A 42 13.36 9.03 7.04
C ARG A 42 13.78 9.08 8.51
N SER A 43 12.93 8.61 9.43
CA SER A 43 13.26 8.56 10.87
C SER A 43 14.45 7.65 11.18
N LYS A 44 14.73 6.68 10.31
CA LYS A 44 15.85 5.74 10.43
C LYS A 44 17.07 6.13 9.60
N ASN A 45 17.01 7.27 8.91
CA ASN A 45 18.05 7.74 8.00
C ASN A 45 18.46 6.68 6.95
N LEU A 46 17.48 5.93 6.45
CA LEU A 46 17.69 4.90 5.44
C LEU A 46 17.59 5.48 4.03
N LEU A 47 18.33 4.92 3.08
CA LEU A 47 18.49 5.43 1.72
C LEU A 47 17.21 5.42 0.87
N GLY A 48 16.26 4.52 1.15
CA GLY A 48 14.99 4.45 0.42
C GLY A 48 14.39 3.05 0.38
N ALA A 49 13.33 2.91 -0.41
CA ALA A 49 12.69 1.64 -0.73
C ALA A 49 12.64 1.45 -2.25
N ALA A 50 12.75 0.21 -2.71
CA ALA A 50 12.61 -0.15 -4.12
C ALA A 50 11.24 -0.79 -4.38
N TYR A 51 10.70 -0.56 -5.57
CA TYR A 51 9.45 -1.14 -6.03
C TYR A 51 9.55 -1.48 -7.52
N GLU A 52 9.11 -2.66 -7.90
CA GLU A 52 9.05 -3.10 -9.30
C GLU A 52 7.81 -2.50 -9.99
N THR A 53 8.03 -1.46 -10.79
CA THR A 53 6.99 -0.52 -11.29
C THR A 53 6.07 -1.08 -12.37
N ALA A 54 6.13 -2.37 -12.68
CA ALA A 54 5.28 -3.00 -13.69
C ALA A 54 3.81 -2.98 -13.24
N GLY A 55 2.99 -2.15 -13.90
CA GLY A 55 1.55 -2.02 -13.61
C GLY A 55 1.15 -0.83 -12.75
N HIS A 56 2.05 0.13 -12.51
CA HIS A 56 1.73 1.38 -11.79
C HIS A 56 1.15 2.44 -12.72
N THR A 57 0.04 3.07 -12.30
CA THR A 57 -0.40 4.36 -12.86
C THR A 57 0.30 5.48 -12.08
N SER A 58 0.65 6.59 -12.73
CA SER A 58 1.51 7.67 -12.22
C SER A 58 0.93 8.50 -11.05
N VAL A 59 0.08 7.92 -10.22
CA VAL A 59 -0.57 8.55 -9.06
C VAL A 59 0.33 8.58 -7.81
N LEU A 60 1.52 7.96 -7.87
CA LEU A 60 2.41 7.80 -6.70
C LEU A 60 3.51 8.85 -6.52
N THR A 61 3.51 9.93 -7.29
CA THR A 61 4.43 11.06 -7.07
C THR A 61 3.69 12.40 -7.15
N ARG A 62 3.53 13.04 -5.99
CA ARG A 62 3.42 14.50 -5.88
C ARG A 62 4.18 14.98 -4.67
#